data_AF-K2AHI9-F1
#
_entry.id   AF-K2AHI9-F1
#
_cell.length_a   1.000
_cell.length_b   1.000
_cell.length_c   1.000
_cell.angle_alpha   90.00
_cell.angle_beta   90.00
_cell.angle_gamma   90.00
#
_symmetry.space_group_name_H-M   'P 1'
#
loop_
_entity.id
_entity.type
_entity.pdbx_description
1 polymer ?
#
loop_
_entity_poly.entity_id
_entity_poly.type
_entity_poly.pdbx_seq_one_letter_code
_entity_poly.pdbx_strand_id
1 'polypeptide(L)'
;MRWLVLCLSLLALPALAQDKAQTLADLKAELGLLMADFNTLKAELVQTGAASSGAAGGDALQRMDALEAALVRITAKAEEIELKLNRVVSDGTNRIGDLEYRLCEQTEGCDPANIPETPMLGGDAAAVPVADAAPAA
;
A
#
# COMPACT_ATOMS: atom_id res chain seq x y z
N MET A 1 27.66 52.68 51.26
CA MET A 1 28.06 52.24 49.91
C MET A 1 27.51 50.85 49.53
N ARG A 2 26.59 50.18 50.24
CA ARG A 2 25.12 50.36 50.32
C ARG A 2 24.29 50.63 49.05
N TRP A 3 24.85 50.72 47.83
CA TRP A 3 23.95 50.82 46.64
C TRP A 3 24.43 50.17 45.35
N LEU A 4 25.72 49.84 45.18
CA LEU A 4 26.16 49.16 43.95
C LEU A 4 26.09 47.63 44.02
N VAL A 5 26.06 47.05 45.21
CA VAL A 5 25.96 45.59 45.38
C VAL A 5 24.52 45.09 45.16
N LEU A 6 23.52 45.99 45.21
CA LEU A 6 22.11 45.65 45.06
C LEU A 6 21.62 45.64 43.60
N CYS A 7 22.48 46.00 42.62
CA CYS A 7 22.16 45.90 41.20
C CYS A 7 22.66 44.60 40.56
N LEU A 8 23.44 43.79 41.30
CA LEU A 8 23.95 42.50 40.82
C LEU A 8 22.97 41.34 41.07
N SER A 9 21.70 41.66 41.35
CA SER A 9 20.69 40.68 41.73
C SER A 9 19.58 40.47 40.70
N LEU A 10 19.55 41.14 39.53
CA LEU A 10 18.33 41.05 38.69
C LEU A 10 18.45 41.02 37.16
N LEU A 11 19.61 40.79 36.53
CA LEU A 11 19.63 40.56 35.07
C LEU A 11 20.62 39.49 34.64
N ALA A 12 20.18 38.23 34.68
CA ALA A 12 20.22 37.31 33.55
C ALA A 12 19.91 35.88 34.04
N LEU A 13 18.63 35.53 34.09
CA LEU A 13 18.26 34.16 33.72
C LEU A 13 18.55 34.02 32.22
N PRO A 14 19.28 32.98 31.82
CA PRO A 14 18.73 32.00 30.92
C PRO A 14 18.53 30.73 31.76
N ALA A 15 17.30 30.38 32.13
CA ALA A 15 16.32 29.82 31.21
C ALA A 15 16.90 28.66 30.39
N LEU A 16 16.71 27.47 30.96
CA LEU A 16 16.32 26.22 30.31
C LEU A 16 17.43 25.30 29.77
N ALA A 17 17.18 24.01 29.99
CA ALA A 17 17.80 22.84 29.35
C ALA A 17 19.03 22.16 30.00
N GLN A 18 19.08 22.06 31.35
CA GLN A 18 20.02 21.14 32.03
C GLN A 18 19.63 19.64 31.94
N ASP A 19 18.60 19.26 31.19
CA ASP A 19 18.03 17.90 31.20
C ASP A 19 18.27 17.10 29.90
N LYS A 20 19.16 17.56 29.02
CA LYS A 20 19.49 16.87 27.75
C LYS A 20 20.99 16.75 27.48
N ALA A 21 21.81 16.71 28.51
CA ALA A 21 23.27 16.58 28.36
C ALA A 21 23.71 15.12 28.44
N GLN A 22 23.19 14.27 27.56
CA GLN A 22 24.04 13.19 27.09
C GLN A 22 25.22 13.88 26.39
N THR A 23 26.41 13.79 26.98
CA THR A 23 27.53 14.63 26.53
C THR A 23 27.86 14.29 25.07
N LEU A 24 28.34 15.26 24.29
CA LEU A 24 28.71 15.00 22.88
C LEU A 24 29.71 13.83 22.73
N ALA A 25 30.53 13.60 23.76
CA ALA A 25 31.44 12.47 23.82
C ALA A 25 30.69 11.13 23.99
N ASP A 26 29.64 11.13 24.80
CA ASP A 26 28.80 9.96 25.08
C ASP A 26 27.97 9.55 23.85
N LEU A 27 27.35 10.51 23.17
CA LEU A 27 26.65 10.26 21.90
C LEU A 27 27.58 9.71 20.80
N LYS A 28 28.84 10.15 20.76
CA LYS A 28 29.83 9.61 19.81
C LYS A 28 30.25 8.19 20.17
N ALA A 29 30.34 7.87 21.47
CA ALA A 29 30.65 6.52 21.93
C ALA A 29 29.48 5.57 21.60
N GLU A 30 28.24 5.99 21.84
CA GLU A 30 27.04 5.23 21.52
C GLU A 30 26.88 5.01 20.00
N LEU A 31 27.13 6.04 19.18
CA LEU A 31 27.16 5.90 17.71
C LEU A 31 28.27 4.94 17.26
N GLY A 32 29.44 4.97 17.92
CA GLY A 32 30.52 4.02 17.67
C GLY A 32 30.13 2.57 17.94
N LEU A 33 29.45 2.31 19.06
CA LEU A 33 28.88 0.99 19.38
C LEU A 33 27.84 0.56 18.36
N LEU A 34 26.89 1.44 18.04
CA LEU A 34 25.82 1.14 17.09
C LEU A 34 26.36 0.84 15.68
N MET A 35 27.44 1.52 15.26
CA MET A 35 28.13 1.23 14.01
C MET A 35 28.87 -0.11 14.04
N ALA A 36 29.43 -0.51 15.18
CA ALA A 36 30.05 -1.83 15.34
C ALA A 36 29.00 -2.94 15.27
N ASP A 37 27.86 -2.77 15.93
CA ASP A 37 26.73 -3.69 15.87
C ASP A 37 26.17 -3.79 14.45
N PHE A 38 25.96 -2.65 13.77
CA PHE A 38 25.53 -2.62 12.37
C PHE A 38 26.51 -3.35 11.45
N ASN A 39 27.81 -3.14 11.62
CA ASN A 39 28.83 -3.83 10.82
C ASN A 39 28.87 -5.34 11.13
N THR A 40 28.59 -5.74 12.37
CA THR A 40 28.48 -7.15 12.77
C THR A 40 27.25 -7.79 12.13
N LEU A 41 26.08 -7.16 12.24
CA LEU A 41 24.83 -7.56 11.57
C LEU A 41 25.01 -7.65 10.05
N LYS A 42 25.71 -6.69 9.45
CA LYS A 42 26.05 -6.70 8.03
C LYS A 42 26.98 -7.87 7.70
N ALA A 43 27.97 -8.17 8.52
CA ALA A 43 28.85 -9.31 8.33
C ALA A 43 28.10 -10.63 8.44
N GLU A 44 27.16 -10.76 9.38
CA GLU A 44 26.27 -11.92 9.50
C GLU A 44 25.33 -12.06 8.29
N LEU A 45 24.76 -10.96 7.79
CA LEU A 45 23.93 -10.95 6.58
C LEU A 45 24.75 -11.30 5.33
N VAL A 46 25.98 -10.80 5.21
CA VAL A 46 26.89 -11.12 4.11
C VAL A 46 27.39 -12.55 4.24
N GLN A 47 27.63 -13.07 5.45
CA GLN A 47 28.07 -14.44 5.67
C GLN A 47 26.94 -15.45 5.43
N THR A 48 25.70 -15.11 5.80
CA THR A 48 24.51 -15.89 5.41
C THR A 48 24.23 -15.77 3.91
N GLY A 49 24.49 -14.61 3.32
CA GLY A 49 24.48 -14.37 1.87
C GLY A 49 25.61 -15.09 1.10
N ALA A 50 26.76 -15.31 1.72
CA ALA A 50 27.92 -15.99 1.14
C ALA A 50 27.84 -17.51 1.35
N ALA A 51 27.31 -17.96 2.50
CA ALA A 51 26.91 -19.33 2.73
C ALA A 51 25.76 -19.74 1.79
N SER A 52 24.91 -18.78 1.40
CA SER A 52 23.92 -18.99 0.36
C SER A 52 24.51 -18.85 -1.05
N SER A 53 25.54 -18.05 -1.32
CA SER A 53 26.04 -17.84 -2.70
C SER A 53 26.82 -19.02 -3.32
N GLY A 54 27.02 -20.13 -2.60
CA GLY A 54 27.50 -21.39 -3.21
C GLY A 54 26.42 -22.18 -3.96
N ALA A 55 25.12 -21.94 -3.68
CA ALA A 55 23.98 -22.64 -4.31
C ALA A 55 22.61 -21.95 -4.14
N ALA A 56 22.39 -21.21 -3.05
CA ALA A 56 21.16 -20.50 -2.69
C ALA A 56 21.07 -19.01 -3.13
N GLY A 57 22.16 -18.38 -3.60
CA GLY A 57 22.09 -17.08 -4.30
C GLY A 57 21.40 -17.19 -5.67
N GLY A 58 21.58 -18.34 -6.35
CA GLY A 58 20.82 -18.71 -7.54
C GLY A 58 19.36 -19.02 -7.24
N ASP A 59 19.06 -19.63 -6.09
CA ASP A 59 17.68 -19.90 -5.64
C ASP A 59 16.89 -18.62 -5.36
N ALA A 60 17.50 -17.59 -4.76
CA ALA A 60 16.83 -16.31 -4.54
C ALA A 60 16.48 -15.59 -5.86
N LEU A 61 17.41 -15.50 -6.81
CA LEU A 61 17.17 -14.92 -8.13
C LEU A 61 16.15 -15.73 -8.94
N GLN A 62 16.27 -17.07 -8.94
CA GLN A 62 15.32 -17.95 -9.61
C GLN A 62 13.92 -17.87 -9.02
N ARG A 63 13.79 -17.64 -7.70
CA ARG A 63 12.51 -17.34 -7.05
C ARG A 63 11.95 -15.99 -7.50
N MET A 64 12.78 -14.96 -7.63
CA MET A 64 12.33 -13.66 -8.13
C MET A 64 11.82 -13.76 -9.58
N ASP A 65 12.54 -14.45 -10.46
CA ASP A 65 12.11 -14.70 -11.84
C ASP A 65 10.79 -15.48 -11.88
N ALA A 66 10.64 -16.48 -11.00
CA ALA A 66 9.40 -17.25 -10.88
C ALA A 66 8.21 -16.42 -10.38
N LEU A 67 8.47 -15.47 -9.46
CA LEU A 67 7.47 -14.52 -8.96
C LEU A 67 7.07 -13.52 -10.05
N GLU A 68 8.02 -12.96 -10.80
CA GLU A 68 7.73 -12.08 -11.93
C GLU A 68 6.90 -12.80 -12.99
N ALA A 69 7.28 -14.03 -13.36
CA ALA A 69 6.51 -14.85 -14.27
C ALA A 69 5.10 -15.17 -13.73
N ALA A 70 4.94 -15.37 -12.42
CA ALA A 70 3.63 -15.58 -11.80
C ALA A 70 2.78 -14.30 -11.84
N LEU A 71 3.37 -13.13 -11.56
CA LEU A 71 2.70 -11.84 -11.62
C LEU A 71 2.22 -11.54 -13.05
N VAL A 72 3.08 -11.68 -14.05
CA VAL A 72 2.72 -11.50 -15.46
C VAL A 72 1.56 -12.43 -15.86
N ARG A 73 1.59 -13.70 -15.43
CA ARG A 73 0.49 -14.65 -15.69
C ARG A 73 -0.81 -14.26 -14.99
N ILE A 74 -0.75 -13.80 -13.74
CA ILE A 74 -1.95 -13.38 -12.99
C ILE A 74 -2.55 -12.13 -13.63
N THR A 75 -1.72 -11.16 -14.02
CA THR A 75 -2.17 -9.95 -14.73
C THR A 75 -2.86 -10.31 -16.04
N ALA A 76 -2.25 -11.17 -16.87
CA ALA A 76 -2.86 -11.61 -18.12
C ALA A 76 -4.22 -12.32 -17.89
N LYS A 77 -4.33 -13.14 -16.83
CA LYS A 77 -5.61 -13.76 -16.47
C LYS A 77 -6.64 -12.75 -15.96
N ALA A 78 -6.22 -11.73 -15.22
CA ALA A 78 -7.12 -10.68 -14.74
C ALA A 78 -7.73 -9.91 -15.91
N GLU A 79 -6.90 -9.51 -16.89
CA GLU A 79 -7.36 -8.85 -18.12
C GLU A 79 -8.30 -9.75 -18.93
N GLU A 80 -7.95 -11.04 -19.08
CA GLU A 80 -8.82 -12.00 -19.78
C GLU A 80 -10.19 -12.14 -19.09
N ILE A 81 -10.20 -12.19 -17.75
CA ILE A 81 -11.42 -12.27 -16.95
C ILE A 81 -12.23 -10.99 -17.10
N GLU A 82 -11.61 -9.81 -17.04
CA GLU A 82 -12.28 -8.52 -17.22
C GLU A 82 -12.97 -8.44 -18.59
N LEU A 83 -12.25 -8.80 -19.67
CA LEU A 83 -12.81 -8.80 -21.03
C LEU A 83 -13.93 -9.83 -21.20
N LYS A 84 -13.87 -10.97 -20.51
CA LYS A 84 -14.95 -11.96 -20.51
C LYS A 84 -16.15 -11.45 -19.71
N LEU A 85 -15.91 -10.86 -18.54
CA LEU A 85 -16.95 -10.32 -17.68
C LEU A 85 -17.72 -9.20 -18.37
N ASN A 86 -17.03 -8.25 -18.98
CA ASN A 86 -17.66 -7.15 -19.73
C ASN A 86 -18.56 -7.66 -20.86
N ARG A 87 -18.11 -8.71 -21.59
CA ARG A 87 -18.93 -9.36 -22.61
C ARG A 87 -20.16 -10.04 -22.02
N VAL A 88 -20.00 -10.79 -20.93
CA VAL A 88 -21.11 -11.49 -20.26
C VAL A 88 -22.12 -10.50 -19.69
N VAL A 89 -21.67 -9.40 -19.10
CA VAL A 89 -22.55 -8.35 -18.56
C VAL A 89 -23.33 -7.68 -19.68
N SER A 90 -22.66 -7.25 -20.75
CA SER A 90 -23.33 -6.59 -21.87
C SER A 90 -24.29 -7.52 -22.60
N ASP A 91 -23.84 -8.71 -23.01
CA ASP A 91 -24.69 -9.70 -23.69
C ASP A 91 -25.84 -10.17 -22.78
N GLY A 92 -25.53 -10.46 -21.52
CA GLY A 92 -26.52 -10.90 -20.53
C GLY A 92 -27.62 -9.85 -20.29
N THR A 93 -27.24 -8.58 -20.15
CA THR A 93 -28.21 -7.48 -19.97
C THR A 93 -29.11 -7.35 -21.20
N ASN A 94 -28.53 -7.36 -22.40
CA ASN A 94 -29.31 -7.29 -23.65
C ASN A 94 -30.26 -8.47 -23.82
N ARG A 95 -29.80 -9.68 -23.49
CA ARG A 95 -30.61 -10.89 -23.57
C ARG A 95 -31.74 -10.92 -22.55
N ILE A 96 -31.52 -10.36 -21.35
CA ILE A 96 -32.60 -10.20 -20.36
C ILE A 96 -33.64 -9.23 -20.90
N GLY A 97 -33.24 -8.09 -21.48
CA GLY A 97 -34.18 -7.15 -22.09
C GLY A 97 -35.02 -7.77 -23.22
N ASP A 98 -34.42 -8.60 -24.07
CA ASP A 98 -35.18 -9.36 -25.09
C ASP A 98 -36.19 -10.33 -24.45
N LEU A 99 -35.80 -11.04 -23.40
CA LEU A 99 -36.68 -11.95 -22.68
C LEU A 99 -37.82 -11.22 -21.98
N GLU A 100 -37.56 -10.06 -21.38
CA GLU A 100 -38.56 -9.20 -20.74
C GLU A 100 -39.58 -8.69 -21.77
N TYR A 101 -39.11 -8.24 -22.94
CA TYR A 101 -39.97 -7.85 -24.06
C TYR A 101 -40.88 -9.01 -24.52
N ARG A 102 -40.27 -10.17 -24.80
CA ARG A 102 -41.01 -11.37 -25.25
C ARG A 102 -41.98 -11.89 -24.20
N LEU A 103 -41.66 -11.74 -22.92
CA LEU A 103 -42.56 -12.10 -21.82
C LEU A 103 -43.76 -11.15 -21.77
N CYS A 104 -43.54 -9.85 -21.97
CA CYS A 104 -44.61 -8.86 -22.03
C CYS A 104 -45.57 -9.15 -23.19
N GLU A 105 -45.06 -9.45 -24.40
CA GLU A 105 -45.91 -9.79 -25.55
C GLU A 105 -46.83 -11.00 -25.32
N GLN A 106 -46.41 -11.94 -24.45
CA GLN A 106 -47.20 -13.12 -24.09
C GLN A 106 -48.13 -12.91 -22.88
N THR A 107 -48.02 -11.76 -22.20
CA THR A 107 -48.75 -11.47 -20.97
C THR A 107 -49.94 -10.55 -21.27
N GLU A 108 -51.16 -11.00 -20.95
CA GLU A 108 -52.38 -10.23 -21.17
C GLU A 108 -52.34 -8.91 -20.37
N GLY A 109 -52.60 -7.79 -21.06
CA GLY A 109 -52.60 -6.45 -20.45
C GLY A 109 -51.22 -5.81 -20.26
N CYS A 110 -50.13 -6.44 -20.71
CA CYS A 110 -48.81 -5.81 -20.72
C CYS A 110 -48.65 -4.88 -21.93
N ASP A 111 -48.03 -3.71 -21.73
CA ASP A 111 -47.74 -2.74 -22.78
C ASP A 111 -46.23 -2.70 -23.09
N PRO A 112 -45.79 -3.23 -24.24
CA PRO A 112 -44.37 -3.25 -24.61
C PRO A 112 -43.73 -1.86 -24.74
N ALA A 113 -44.53 -0.80 -24.95
CA ALA A 113 -44.04 0.56 -25.04
C ALA A 113 -43.69 1.18 -23.67
N ASN A 114 -44.10 0.54 -22.57
CA ASN A 114 -43.95 1.03 -21.20
C ASN A 114 -43.08 0.10 -20.31
N ILE A 115 -42.29 -0.79 -20.91
CA ILE A 115 -41.34 -1.63 -20.16
C ILE A 115 -40.14 -0.76 -19.73
N PRO A 116 -39.74 -0.77 -18.44
CA PRO A 116 -38.55 -0.05 -17.98
C PRO A 116 -37.27 -0.63 -18.59
N GLU A 117 -36.20 0.17 -18.66
CA GLU A 117 -34.90 -0.33 -19.11
C GLU A 117 -34.35 -1.39 -18.14
N THR A 118 -33.81 -2.47 -18.70
CA THR A 118 -33.16 -3.53 -17.94
C THR A 118 -31.86 -3.00 -17.31
N PRO A 119 -31.72 -3.03 -15.97
CA PRO A 119 -30.51 -2.57 -15.31
C PRO A 119 -29.32 -3.46 -15.68
N MET A 120 -28.12 -2.87 -15.76
CA MET A 120 -26.91 -3.62 -16.09
C MET A 120 -26.62 -4.71 -15.05
N LEU A 121 -26.30 -5.91 -15.54
CA LEU A 121 -25.83 -6.99 -14.69
C LEU A 121 -24.54 -6.59 -13.97
N GLY A 122 -24.53 -6.70 -12.63
CA GLY A 122 -23.40 -6.25 -11.80
C GLY A 122 -23.55 -4.82 -11.27
N GLY A 123 -24.63 -4.11 -11.62
CA GLY A 123 -24.93 -2.76 -11.16
C GLY A 123 -24.17 -1.67 -11.91
N ASP A 124 -24.67 -0.44 -11.82
CA ASP A 124 -24.00 0.75 -12.36
C ASP A 124 -22.76 1.00 -11.49
N ALA A 125 -21.63 0.40 -11.84
CA ALA A 125 -20.38 0.53 -11.09
C ALA A 125 -19.80 1.95 -11.24
N ALA A 126 -20.48 2.95 -10.67
CA ALA A 126 -19.86 4.21 -10.32
C ALA A 126 -18.85 3.94 -9.20
N ALA A 127 -17.59 3.73 -9.62
CA ALA A 127 -16.38 3.71 -8.82
C ALA A 127 -16.43 2.87 -7.54
N VAL A 128 -15.87 1.65 -7.60
CA VAL A 128 -15.22 1.08 -6.42
C VAL A 128 -14.20 2.13 -5.96
N PRO A 129 -14.33 2.72 -4.76
CA PRO A 129 -13.27 3.57 -4.25
C PRO A 129 -12.06 2.67 -4.08
N VAL A 130 -11.05 2.88 -4.93
CA VAL A 130 -9.70 2.43 -4.61
C VAL A 130 -9.39 3.13 -3.30
N ALA A 131 -9.44 2.37 -2.21
CA ALA A 131 -9.03 2.87 -0.91
C ALA A 131 -7.58 3.34 -1.09
N ASP A 132 -7.37 4.65 -0.99
CA ASP A 132 -6.04 5.23 -0.94
C ASP A 132 -5.25 4.45 0.11
N ALA A 133 -4.29 3.66 -0.35
CA ALA A 133 -3.29 3.06 0.51
C ALA A 133 -2.44 4.21 1.04
N ALA A 134 -2.87 4.79 2.16
CA ALA A 134 -2.07 5.77 2.89
C ALA A 134 -0.71 5.11 3.22
N PRO A 135 0.42 5.72 2.85
CA PRO A 135 1.71 5.21 3.26
C PRO A 135 1.80 5.39 4.78
N ALA A 136 1.99 4.28 5.49
CA ALA A 136 2.35 4.33 6.90
C ALA A 136 3.68 5.09 7.03
N ALA A 137 3.66 6.21 7.74
CA ALA A 137 4.82 6.99 8.16
C ALA A 137 5.07 6.75 9.65
#